data_AF-A0A0P6VW82-F1
#
_entry.id   AF-A0A0P6VW82-F1
#
_cell.length_a   1.000
_cell.length_b   1.000
_cell.length_c   1.000
_cell.angle_alpha   90.00
_cell.angle_beta   90.00
_cell.angle_gamma   90.00
#
_symmetry.space_group_name_H-M   'P 1'
#
loop_
_entity.id
_entity.type
_entity.pdbx_description
1 polymer ?
#
loop_
_entity_poly.entity_id
_entity_poly.type
_entity_poly.pdbx_seq_one_letter_code
_entity_poly.pdbx_strand_id
1 'polypeptide(L)'
;MMCMSMRQYAACVALLGSCVSLAQAAPTCNNPVGQWKNQLGSTLTITAVQTSGQLSGTYISPSGTTGAVYPLVGWFANPVAGSTASSKLPAITFSVQWGNYGSMTAWTGTCDASGGVPAITTVWHLARTGSQYSWDHMLTNSDVFVPK
;
A
#
# COMPACT_ATOMS: atom_id res chain seq x y z
N MET A 1 -43.02 -33.41 -52.60
CA MET A 1 -41.66 -32.84 -52.62
C MET A 1 -41.62 -31.77 -51.54
N MET A 2 -40.58 -31.83 -50.69
CA MET A 2 -40.29 -31.01 -49.49
C MET A 2 -40.59 -29.50 -49.69
N CYS A 3 -40.88 -28.69 -48.67
CA CYS A 3 -40.07 -28.46 -47.48
C CYS A 3 -40.85 -27.68 -46.40
N MET A 4 -40.75 -28.13 -45.14
CA MET A 4 -41.19 -27.41 -43.94
C MET A 4 -40.32 -26.17 -43.71
N SER A 5 -40.92 -25.07 -43.23
CA SER A 5 -40.17 -24.02 -42.53
C SER A 5 -40.99 -23.53 -41.34
N MET A 6 -40.79 -24.23 -40.22
CA MET A 6 -41.28 -23.89 -38.90
C MET A 6 -40.32 -22.84 -38.32
N ARG A 7 -40.75 -21.59 -38.22
CA ARG A 7 -39.94 -20.52 -37.60
C ARG A 7 -39.92 -20.73 -36.09
N GLN A 8 -38.80 -21.26 -35.59
CA GLN A 8 -38.49 -21.37 -34.17
C GLN A 8 -38.29 -19.96 -33.58
N TYR A 9 -39.12 -19.59 -32.62
CA TYR A 9 -38.89 -18.43 -31.77
C TYR A 9 -37.83 -18.80 -30.72
N ALA A 10 -36.59 -18.37 -30.92
CA ALA A 10 -35.54 -18.48 -29.93
C ALA A 10 -35.74 -17.40 -28.85
N ALA A 11 -36.09 -17.82 -27.65
CA ALA A 11 -36.17 -16.95 -26.48
C ALA A 11 -34.74 -16.59 -26.02
N CYS A 12 -34.32 -15.35 -26.25
CA CYS A 12 -33.08 -14.81 -25.71
C CYS A 12 -33.26 -14.50 -24.21
N VAL A 13 -32.81 -15.41 -23.35
CA VAL A 13 -32.65 -15.15 -21.92
C VAL A 13 -31.40 -14.29 -21.74
N ALA A 14 -31.59 -12.98 -21.53
CA ALA A 14 -30.52 -12.07 -21.18
C ALA A 14 -30.12 -12.27 -19.71
N LEU A 15 -29.03 -12.98 -19.46
CA LEU A 15 -28.38 -13.07 -18.16
C LEU A 15 -27.70 -11.72 -17.86
N LEU A 16 -28.41 -10.85 -17.13
CA LEU A 16 -27.82 -9.66 -16.51
C LEU A 16 -26.90 -10.12 -15.36
N GLY A 17 -25.63 -10.36 -15.68
CA GLY A 17 -24.59 -10.57 -14.68
C GLY A 17 -24.35 -9.28 -13.91
N SER A 18 -24.87 -9.20 -12.69
CA SER A 18 -24.55 -8.16 -11.73
C SER A 18 -23.08 -8.29 -11.33
N CYS A 19 -22.23 -7.40 -11.86
CA CYS A 19 -20.88 -7.20 -11.37
C CYS A 19 -20.96 -6.57 -9.98
N VAL A 20 -21.01 -7.41 -8.94
CA VAL A 20 -20.83 -6.96 -7.56
C VAL A 20 -19.35 -6.58 -7.42
N SER A 21 -19.05 -5.28 -7.46
CA SER A 21 -17.73 -4.77 -7.08
C SER A 21 -17.51 -5.09 -5.61
N LEU A 22 -16.65 -6.07 -5.33
CA LEU A 22 -16.19 -6.34 -3.97
C LEU A 22 -15.37 -5.13 -3.52
N ALA A 23 -15.96 -4.25 -2.71
CA ALA A 23 -15.22 -3.19 -2.05
C ALA A 23 -14.15 -3.84 -1.17
N GLN A 24 -12.88 -3.58 -1.45
CA GLN A 24 -11.78 -4.03 -0.60
C GLN A 24 -11.95 -3.39 0.78
N ALA A 25 -11.92 -4.19 1.84
CA ALA A 25 -11.99 -3.67 3.21
C ALA A 25 -10.85 -2.67 3.45
N ALA A 26 -11.12 -1.62 4.24
CA ALA A 26 -10.11 -0.64 4.61
C ALA A 26 -8.94 -1.33 5.35
N PRO A 27 -7.69 -0.90 5.11
CA PRO A 27 -6.55 -1.52 5.77
C PRO A 27 -6.55 -1.24 7.27
N THR A 28 -5.98 -2.17 8.04
CA THR A 28 -5.92 -2.11 9.50
C THR A 28 -4.51 -2.42 9.98
N CYS A 29 -4.24 -2.24 11.28
CA CYS A 29 -2.96 -2.66 11.83
C CYS A 29 -2.75 -4.18 11.83
N ASN A 30 -3.79 -5.02 11.78
CA ASN A 30 -3.62 -6.48 11.71
C ASN A 30 -3.55 -7.03 10.28
N ASN A 31 -4.08 -6.26 9.32
CA ASN A 31 -4.01 -6.56 7.90
C ASN A 31 -3.75 -5.25 7.15
N PRO A 32 -2.48 -4.95 6.82
CA PRO A 32 -2.11 -3.66 6.27
C PRO A 32 -2.36 -3.53 4.77
N VAL A 33 -2.86 -4.58 4.10
CA VAL A 33 -3.15 -4.58 2.66
C VAL A 33 -4.26 -3.58 2.36
N GLY A 34 -3.98 -2.64 1.47
CA GLY A 34 -4.88 -1.53 1.11
C GLY A 34 -4.13 -0.23 0.85
N GLN A 35 -4.89 0.86 0.74
CA GLN A 35 -4.36 2.20 0.52
C GLN A 35 -4.30 3.00 1.81
N TRP A 36 -3.15 3.62 2.02
CA TRP A 36 -2.88 4.52 3.12
C TRP A 36 -2.46 5.88 2.57
N LYS A 37 -2.83 6.95 3.26
CA LYS A 37 -2.49 8.32 2.90
C LYS A 37 -1.73 8.99 4.04
N ASN A 38 -0.65 9.69 3.73
CA ASN A 38 0.08 10.48 4.72
C ASN A 38 -0.38 11.95 4.78
N GLN A 39 0.15 12.69 5.76
CA GLN A 39 -0.13 14.10 5.98
C GLN A 39 0.30 15.03 4.83
N LEU A 40 1.18 14.57 3.94
CA LEU A 40 1.63 15.30 2.74
C LEU A 40 0.81 14.96 1.49
N GLY A 41 -0.17 14.07 1.60
CA GLY A 41 -1.00 13.62 0.48
C GLY A 41 -0.41 12.47 -0.34
N SER A 42 0.74 11.91 0.07
CA SER A 42 1.30 10.70 -0.55
C SER A 42 0.38 9.50 -0.33
N THR A 43 0.33 8.58 -1.29
CA THR A 43 -0.42 7.32 -1.18
C THR A 43 0.55 6.14 -1.12
N LEU A 44 0.50 5.39 -0.01
CA LEU A 44 1.12 4.09 0.16
C LEU A 44 0.08 3.01 -0.18
N THR A 45 0.33 2.22 -1.21
CA THR A 45 -0.53 1.08 -1.57
C THR A 45 0.20 -0.21 -1.23
N ILE A 46 -0.23 -0.92 -0.20
CA ILE A 46 0.28 -2.24 0.14
C ILE A 46 -0.57 -3.27 -0.59
N THR A 47 0.02 -3.98 -1.54
CA THR A 47 -0.69 -4.95 -2.38
C THR A 47 -0.69 -6.35 -1.79
N ALA A 48 0.42 -6.72 -1.13
CA ALA A 48 0.53 -8.01 -0.48
C ALA A 48 1.49 -7.97 0.72
N VAL A 49 1.17 -8.76 1.74
CA VAL A 49 2.08 -9.19 2.80
C VAL A 49 2.09 -10.72 2.79
N GLN A 50 3.25 -11.30 2.52
CA GLN A 50 3.44 -12.75 2.50
C GLN A 50 3.48 -13.32 3.92
N THR A 51 3.33 -14.64 4.06
CA THR A 51 3.47 -15.32 5.36
C THR A 51 4.86 -15.13 5.99
N SER A 52 5.89 -14.91 5.17
CA SER A 52 7.24 -14.54 5.61
C SER A 52 7.35 -13.12 6.20
N GLY A 53 6.28 -12.33 6.10
CA GLY A 53 6.28 -10.89 6.42
C GLY A 53 6.73 -10.01 5.27
N GLN A 54 7.18 -10.55 4.13
CA GLN A 54 7.61 -9.74 2.99
C GLN A 54 6.42 -8.91 2.48
N LEU A 55 6.62 -7.60 2.42
CA LEU A 55 5.64 -6.61 1.98
C LEU A 55 6.01 -6.11 0.57
N SER A 56 5.00 -5.90 -0.27
CA SER A 56 5.17 -5.32 -1.60
C SER A 56 4.00 -4.39 -1.96
N GLY A 57 4.26 -3.44 -2.86
CA GLY A 57 3.23 -2.53 -3.32
C GLY A 57 3.77 -1.37 -4.15
N THR A 58 3.11 -0.22 -4.03
CA THR A 58 3.51 1.01 -4.71
C THR A 58 3.36 2.26 -3.83
N TYR A 59 4.11 3.30 -4.19
CA TYR A 59 4.09 4.60 -3.52
C TYR A 59 3.91 5.71 -4.55
N ILE A 60 3.08 6.71 -4.22
CA ILE A 60 2.90 7.94 -4.99
C ILE A 60 3.17 9.12 -4.05
N SER A 61 4.10 10.00 -4.44
CA SER A 61 4.41 11.23 -3.69
C SER A 61 4.10 12.47 -4.54
N PRO A 62 3.21 13.39 -4.11
CA PRO A 62 3.03 14.67 -4.79
C PRO A 62 4.19 15.64 -4.56
N SER A 63 5.04 15.39 -3.55
CA SER A 63 6.21 16.19 -3.24
C SER A 63 7.48 15.55 -3.81
N GLY A 64 8.33 16.36 -4.45
CA GLY A 64 9.61 15.92 -5.01
C GLY A 64 9.52 15.01 -6.25
N THR A 65 8.31 14.67 -6.70
CA THR A 65 8.09 13.89 -7.94
C THR A 65 6.92 14.46 -8.75
N THR A 66 6.71 13.95 -9.96
CA THR A 66 5.53 14.29 -10.79
C THR A 66 4.23 13.60 -10.32
N GLY A 67 4.24 12.87 -9.20
CA GLY A 67 3.12 12.03 -8.78
C GLY A 67 3.05 10.69 -9.50
N ALA A 68 4.16 10.25 -10.10
CA ALA A 68 4.27 8.92 -10.71
C ALA A 68 4.19 7.80 -9.67
N VAL A 69 3.92 6.59 -10.15
CA VAL A 69 3.83 5.37 -9.32
C VAL A 69 5.21 4.73 -9.24
N TYR A 70 5.70 4.50 -8.02
CA TYR A 70 6.97 3.81 -7.77
C TYR A 70 6.73 2.49 -7.05
N PRO A 71 7.42 1.41 -7.41
CA PRO A 71 7.34 0.16 -6.66
C PRO A 71 7.97 0.32 -5.27
N LEU A 72 7.45 -0.41 -4.30
CA LEU A 72 8.05 -0.55 -2.97
C LEU A 72 8.14 -2.02 -2.57
N VAL A 73 9.12 -2.30 -1.72
CA VAL A 73 9.30 -3.58 -1.04
C VAL A 73 9.63 -3.31 0.43
N GLY A 74 9.37 -4.28 1.29
CA GLY A 74 9.57 -4.11 2.71
C GLY A 74 9.22 -5.34 3.53
N TRP A 75 8.94 -5.10 4.80
CA TRP A 75 8.54 -6.11 5.77
C TRP A 75 7.42 -5.59 6.66
N PHE A 76 6.55 -6.51 7.05
CA PHE A 76 5.52 -6.30 8.04
C PHE A 76 5.56 -7.45 9.05
N ALA A 77 5.57 -7.12 10.34
CA ALA A 77 5.66 -8.10 11.41
C ALA A 77 4.64 -7.79 12.50
N ASN A 78 3.79 -8.77 12.79
CA ASN A 78 2.91 -8.71 13.95
C ASN A 78 3.72 -8.89 15.25
N PRO A 79 3.21 -8.40 16.40
CA PRO A 79 3.82 -8.67 17.69
C PRO A 79 3.99 -10.17 17.93
N VAL A 80 5.07 -10.55 18.61
CA VAL A 80 5.36 -11.95 18.96
C VAL A 80 4.20 -12.54 19.76
N ALA A 81 3.71 -13.70 19.33
CA ALA A 81 2.66 -14.43 20.03
C ALA A 81 3.10 -14.76 21.47
N GLY A 82 2.23 -14.51 22.45
CA GLY A 82 2.54 -14.73 23.87
C GLY A 82 3.39 -13.64 24.53
N SER A 83 3.70 -12.54 23.84
CA SER A 83 4.40 -11.40 24.46
C SER A 83 3.62 -10.84 25.66
N THR A 84 4.32 -10.71 26.79
CA THR A 84 3.82 -10.11 28.05
C THR A 84 4.01 -8.59 28.10
N ALA A 85 4.54 -7.98 27.03
CA ALA A 85 4.69 -6.54 26.95
C ALA A 85 3.33 -5.83 27.07
N SER A 86 3.33 -4.68 27.77
CA SER A 86 2.13 -3.85 27.95
C SER A 86 1.67 -3.17 26.66
N SER A 87 2.60 -2.86 25.75
CA SER A 87 2.33 -2.34 24.42
C SER A 87 2.84 -3.30 23.35
N LYS A 88 2.00 -3.58 22.36
CA LYS A 88 2.23 -4.58 21.30
C LYS A 88 1.71 -4.01 19.98
N LEU A 89 2.61 -3.43 19.20
CA LEU A 89 2.29 -2.83 17.91
C LEU A 89 2.95 -3.63 16.78
N PRO A 90 2.24 -3.89 15.67
CA PRO A 90 2.87 -4.38 14.46
C PRO A 90 3.93 -3.40 13.96
N ALA A 91 5.06 -3.94 13.51
CA ALA A 91 6.14 -3.16 12.92
C ALA A 91 6.07 -3.22 11.39
N ILE A 92 6.47 -2.13 10.76
CA ILE A 92 6.53 -2.02 9.30
C ILE A 92 7.81 -1.32 8.88
N THR A 93 8.41 -1.80 7.80
CA THR A 93 9.44 -1.08 7.06
C THR A 93 9.20 -1.26 5.57
N PHE A 94 9.52 -0.25 4.77
CA PHE A 94 9.52 -0.35 3.32
C PHE A 94 10.46 0.68 2.71
N SER A 95 10.88 0.43 1.47
CA SER A 95 11.70 1.35 0.72
C SER A 95 11.19 1.56 -0.70
N VAL A 96 11.49 2.76 -1.22
CA VAL A 96 11.17 3.19 -2.58
C VAL A 96 12.45 3.70 -3.23
N GLN A 97 12.77 3.20 -4.42
CA GLN A 97 13.80 3.78 -5.27
C GLN A 97 13.15 4.79 -6.23
N TRP A 98 13.60 6.03 -6.21
CA TRP A 98 13.02 7.13 -6.99
C TRP A 98 13.57 7.25 -8.42
N GLY A 99 13.95 6.13 -9.06
CA GLY A 99 14.41 6.08 -10.45
C GLY A 99 15.31 7.26 -10.87
N ASN A 100 14.83 8.07 -11.81
CA ASN A 100 15.54 9.20 -12.40
C ASN A 100 15.83 10.36 -11.43
N TYR A 101 15.22 10.39 -10.23
CA TYR A 101 15.53 11.40 -9.20
C TYR A 101 16.81 11.09 -8.44
N GLY A 102 17.48 9.96 -8.69
CA GLY A 102 18.78 9.65 -8.10
C GLY A 102 18.73 9.58 -6.56
N SER A 103 17.69 8.95 -6.02
CA SER A 103 17.53 8.82 -4.58
C SER A 103 16.69 7.60 -4.21
N MET A 104 16.72 7.25 -2.93
CA MET A 104 15.86 6.23 -2.36
C MET A 104 15.43 6.65 -0.95
N THR A 105 14.20 6.31 -0.57
CA THR A 105 13.71 6.52 0.79
C THR A 105 13.39 5.19 1.44
N ALA A 106 13.76 5.04 2.71
CA ALA A 106 13.31 3.94 3.55
C ALA A 106 12.50 4.51 4.73
N TRP A 107 11.34 3.91 5.00
CA TRP A 107 10.49 4.20 6.16
C TRP A 107 10.55 3.01 7.12
N THR A 108 10.55 3.31 8.42
CA THR A 108 10.44 2.31 9.49
C THR A 108 9.55 2.86 10.59
N GLY A 109 8.66 2.02 11.12
CA GLY A 109 7.70 2.45 12.12
C GLY A 109 6.82 1.33 12.66
N THR A 110 5.73 1.74 13.31
CA THR A 110 4.72 0.85 13.91
C THR A 110 3.32 1.30 13.53
N CYS A 111 2.35 0.38 13.60
CA CYS A 111 0.93 0.68 13.43
C CYS A 111 0.20 0.63 14.77
N ASP A 112 -0.51 1.69 15.12
CA ASP A 112 -1.36 1.77 16.31
C ASP A 112 -2.82 2.08 15.91
N ALA A 113 -3.76 1.39 16.54
CA ALA A 113 -5.20 1.59 16.36
C ALA A 113 -5.91 1.97 17.68
N SER A 114 -5.16 2.18 18.77
CA SER A 114 -5.69 2.53 20.10
C SER A 114 -6.51 3.82 20.10
N GLY A 115 -6.23 4.74 19.18
CA GLY A 115 -6.98 5.99 18.97
C GLY A 115 -8.27 5.84 18.15
N GLY A 116 -8.69 4.63 17.82
CA GLY A 116 -9.92 4.35 17.05
C GLY A 116 -9.76 4.40 15.52
N VAL A 117 -8.69 5.00 15.03
CA VAL A 117 -8.30 4.98 13.60
C VAL A 117 -6.92 4.33 13.49
N PRO A 118 -6.73 3.29 12.64
CA PRO A 118 -5.41 2.74 12.38
C PRO A 118 -4.46 3.81 11.85
N ALA A 119 -3.27 3.92 12.43
CA ALA A 119 -2.25 4.88 12.04
C ALA A 119 -0.87 4.22 12.03
N ILE A 120 -0.20 4.27 10.88
CA ILE A 120 1.20 3.87 10.74
C ILE A 120 2.06 5.11 10.95
N THR A 121 2.82 5.15 12.05
CA THR A 121 3.76 6.25 12.34
C THR A 121 5.18 5.79 12.01
N THR A 122 5.87 6.55 11.16
CA THR A 122 7.19 6.20 10.66
C THR A 122 8.17 7.34 10.81
N VAL A 123 9.44 6.98 10.91
CA VAL A 123 10.56 7.85 10.52
C VAL A 123 11.08 7.37 9.18
N TRP A 124 11.63 8.29 8.39
CA TRP A 124 12.21 7.96 7.10
C TRP A 124 13.58 8.57 6.90
N HIS A 125 14.36 7.93 6.02
CA HIS A 125 15.64 8.43 5.54
C HIS A 125 15.63 8.47 4.02
N LEU A 126 15.84 9.64 3.43
CA LEU A 126 16.06 9.82 2.00
C LEU A 126 17.56 9.92 1.76
N ALA A 127 18.12 8.95 1.05
CA ALA A 127 19.49 8.97 0.57
C ALA A 127 19.54 9.47 -0.87
N ARG A 128 20.35 10.49 -1.13
CA ARG A 128 20.56 11.08 -2.46
C ARG A 128 21.89 10.59 -3.03
N THR A 129 21.90 10.19 -4.29
CA THR A 129 23.14 9.77 -4.99
C THR A 129 24.01 10.97 -5.38
N GLY A 130 23.43 12.18 -5.46
CA GLY A 130 24.14 13.43 -5.71
C GLY A 130 23.72 14.51 -4.73
N SER A 131 24.70 15.24 -4.19
CA SER A 131 24.51 16.41 -3.35
C SER A 131 25.67 17.40 -3.54
N GLN A 132 25.47 18.67 -3.18
CA GLN A 132 26.50 19.71 -3.24
C GLN A 132 27.61 19.46 -2.21
N TYR A 133 27.28 18.81 -1.09
CA TYR A 133 28.20 18.55 0.00
C TYR A 133 28.14 17.10 0.45
N SER A 134 29.28 16.53 0.83
CA SER A 134 29.40 15.14 1.31
C SER A 134 28.55 14.84 2.55
N TRP A 135 28.21 15.86 3.34
CA TRP A 135 27.38 15.72 4.54
C TRP A 135 25.86 15.87 4.26
N ASP A 136 25.46 16.34 3.08
CA ASP A 136 24.05 16.64 2.71
C ASP A 136 23.43 15.53 1.83
N HIS A 137 23.90 14.29 1.97
CA HIS A 137 23.34 13.15 1.24
C HIS A 137 22.07 12.57 1.89
N MET A 138 21.85 12.87 3.16
CA MET A 138 20.81 12.22 3.97
C MET A 138 19.84 13.26 4.51
N LEU A 139 18.55 13.08 4.19
CA LEU A 139 17.46 13.78 4.85
C LEU A 139 16.67 12.79 5.71
N THR A 140 16.08 13.28 6.80
CA THR A 140 15.19 12.50 7.65
C THR A 140 14.01 13.36 8.12
N ASN A 141 12.86 12.72 8.27
CA ASN A 141 11.68 13.28 8.92
C ASN A 141 10.74 12.12 9.31
N SER A 142 9.49 12.43 9.64
CA SER A 142 8.44 11.46 9.92
C SER A 142 7.28 11.56 8.94
N ASP A 143 6.54 10.45 8.81
CA ASP A 143 5.25 10.38 8.14
C ASP A 143 4.25 9.58 8.98
N VAL A 144 3.00 10.03 9.02
CA VAL A 144 1.88 9.32 9.61
C VAL A 144 0.91 8.95 8.51
N PHE A 145 0.68 7.65 8.31
CA PHE A 145 -0.27 7.14 7.33
C PHE A 145 -1.55 6.66 7.98
N VAL A 146 -2.69 7.04 7.44
CA VAL A 146 -4.03 6.55 7.82
C VAL A 146 -4.72 5.89 6.62
N PRO A 147 -5.72 5.01 6.81
CA PRO A 147 -6.50 4.47 5.71
C PRO A 147 -7.06 5.58 4.80
N LYS A 148 -6.98 5.37 3.48
CA LYS A 148 -7.44 6.32 2.46
C LYS A 148 -8.91 6.15 2.09
#